data_AF-A0A7J7UQQ8-F1
#
_entry.id   AF-A0A7J7UQQ8-F1
#
_cell.length_a   1.000
_cell.length_b   1.000
_cell.length_c   1.000
_cell.angle_alpha   90.00
_cell.angle_beta   90.00
_cell.angle_gamma   90.00
#
_symmetry.space_group_name_H-M   'P 1'
#
loop_
_entity.id
_entity.type
_entity.pdbx_description
1 polymer ?
#
loop_
_entity_poly.entity_id
_entity_poly.type
_entity_poly.pdbx_seq_one_letter_code
_entity_poly.pdbx_strand_id
1 'polypeptide(L)'
;MPAPALALSGQVLPAFLLCSTLLVIKMYVVAVITGQVRLRKKAFANPEDALRHGGPQFCRDDQDVDRCLRAHRNDMETIYPFLFLGLVYSFLQPNPFVAHVHFLLVFLGRMVHTVAYLGKLRAPIRSLAYTLAQLPCASMALQIVWEAARHL
;
A
#
# COMPACT_ATOMS: atom_id res chain seq x y z
N MET A 1 -22.39 23.87 -9.62
CA MET A 1 -21.51 22.98 -10.40
C MET A 1 -22.02 21.56 -10.20
N PRO A 2 -22.41 20.80 -11.24
CA PRO A 2 -22.74 19.40 -11.03
C PRO A 2 -21.48 18.69 -10.55
N ALA A 3 -21.59 17.87 -9.50
CA ALA A 3 -20.48 17.09 -8.97
C ALA A 3 -19.84 16.27 -10.10
N PRO A 4 -18.50 16.16 -10.18
CA PRO A 4 -17.87 15.40 -11.24
C PRO A 4 -18.35 13.95 -11.12
N ALA A 5 -18.96 13.48 -12.20
CA ALA A 5 -19.62 12.20 -12.31
C ALA A 5 -18.63 11.05 -12.15
N LEU A 6 -18.38 10.63 -10.91
CA LEU A 6 -18.00 9.26 -10.55
C LEU A 6 -19.19 8.28 -10.72
N ALA A 7 -20.16 8.65 -11.57
CA ALA A 7 -21.30 7.84 -11.96
C ALA A 7 -20.98 7.02 -13.23
N LEU A 8 -19.71 6.67 -13.46
CA LEU A 8 -19.34 5.68 -14.46
C LEU A 8 -19.32 4.29 -13.81
N SER A 9 -20.29 3.46 -14.21
CA SER A 9 -20.32 1.99 -14.03
C SER A 9 -20.29 1.46 -12.59
N GLY A 10 -21.46 1.43 -11.94
CA GLY A 10 -21.72 0.63 -10.73
C GLY A 10 -21.07 1.13 -9.44
N GLN A 11 -21.56 0.65 -8.29
CA GLN A 11 -21.03 1.01 -6.96
C GLN A 11 -19.59 0.52 -6.71
N VAL A 12 -18.98 -0.20 -7.65
CA VAL A 12 -17.68 -0.88 -7.50
C VAL A 12 -16.50 0.07 -7.70
N LEU A 13 -16.46 0.78 -8.82
CA LEU A 13 -15.33 1.65 -9.18
C LEU A 13 -15.09 2.77 -8.16
N PRO A 14 -16.13 3.48 -7.64
CA PRO A 14 -15.92 4.48 -6.59
C PRO A 14 -15.31 3.89 -5.30
N ALA A 15 -15.72 2.69 -4.91
CA ALA A 15 -15.17 2.02 -3.72
C ALA A 15 -13.70 1.62 -3.93
N PHE A 16 -13.36 1.13 -5.12
CA PHE A 16 -11.97 0.87 -5.50
C PHE A 16 -11.13 2.15 -5.44
N LEU A 17 -11.60 3.23 -6.07
CA LEU A 17 -10.88 4.51 -6.13
C LEU A 17 -10.67 5.11 -4.74
N LEU A 18 -11.65 5.00 -3.84
CA LEU A 18 -11.51 5.42 -2.45
C LEU A 18 -10.42 4.63 -1.72
N CYS A 19 -10.52 3.29 -1.73
CA CYS A 19 -9.57 2.42 -1.03
C CYS A 19 -8.14 2.59 -1.57
N SER A 20 -7.99 2.60 -2.90
CA SER A 20 -6.69 2.76 -3.57
C SER A 20 -6.05 4.12 -3.27
N THR A 21 -6.82 5.21 -3.36
CA THR A 21 -6.30 6.56 -3.06
C THR A 21 -5.85 6.67 -1.61
N LEU A 22 -6.63 6.14 -0.66
CA LEU A 22 -6.22 6.11 0.75
C LEU A 22 -4.95 5.29 0.98
N LEU A 23 -4.76 4.18 0.26
CA LEU A 23 -3.52 3.40 0.30
C LEU A 23 -2.31 4.16 -0.25
N VAL A 24 -2.47 4.91 -1.34
CA VAL A 24 -1.42 5.77 -1.89
C VAL A 24 -1.06 6.88 -0.90
N ILE A 25 -2.07 7.55 -0.32
CA ILE A 25 -1.86 8.55 0.74
C ILE A 25 -1.09 7.94 1.92
N LYS A 26 -1.45 6.72 2.34
CA LYS A 26 -0.74 5.99 3.39
C LYS A 26 0.73 5.72 3.02
N MET A 27 1.06 5.43 1.76
CA MET A 27 2.45 5.30 1.31
C MET A 27 3.22 6.63 1.42
N TYR A 28 2.59 7.75 1.05
CA TYR A 28 3.18 9.08 1.27
C TYR A 28 3.42 9.36 2.76
N VAL A 29 2.49 8.97 3.64
CA VAL A 29 2.69 9.08 5.09
C VAL A 29 3.92 8.28 5.54
N VAL A 30 4.13 7.05 5.04
CA VAL A 30 5.33 6.26 5.34
C VAL A 30 6.60 6.95 4.82
N ALA A 31 6.56 7.58 3.65
CA ALA A 31 7.68 8.37 3.13
C ALA A 31 8.03 9.56 4.05
N VAL A 32 7.03 10.32 4.49
CA VAL A 32 7.21 11.42 5.45
C VAL A 32 7.77 10.91 6.77
N ILE A 33 7.23 9.82 7.33
CA ILE A 33 7.75 9.19 8.55
C ILE A 33 9.23 8.81 8.37
N THR A 34 9.59 8.22 7.23
CA THR A 34 10.99 7.84 6.93
C THR A 34 11.91 9.06 7.00
N GLY A 35 11.53 10.17 6.36
CA GLY A 35 12.30 11.42 6.41
C GLY A 35 12.43 11.99 7.82
N GLN A 36 11.34 11.99 8.60
CA GLN A 36 11.37 12.44 10.00
C GLN A 36 12.26 11.55 10.89
N VAL A 37 12.25 10.24 10.68
CA VAL A 37 13.12 9.31 11.41
C VAL A 37 14.60 9.57 11.07
N ARG A 38 14.94 9.80 9.80
CA ARG A 38 16.31 10.17 9.39
C ARG A 38 16.81 11.43 10.09
N LEU A 39 15.97 12.47 10.12
CA LEU A 39 16.28 13.73 10.80
C LEU A 39 16.47 13.53 12.31
N ARG A 40 15.53 12.82 12.96
CA ARG A 40 15.57 12.59 14.41
C ARG A 40 16.77 11.73 14.84
N LYS A 41 17.13 10.73 14.05
CA LYS A 41 18.23 9.79 14.35
C LYS A 41 19.59 10.25 13.83
N LYS A 42 19.63 11.32 13.03
CA LYS A 42 20.79 11.74 12.24
C LYS A 42 21.42 10.55 11.52
N ALA A 43 20.62 9.95 10.65
CA ALA A 43 20.98 8.78 9.85
C ALA A 43 20.56 9.02 8.40
N PHE A 44 21.48 9.58 7.63
CA PHE A 44 21.28 9.99 6.25
C PHE A 44 21.92 8.97 5.30
N ALA A 45 21.33 8.82 4.12
CA ALA A 45 21.85 7.90 3.10
C ALA A 45 22.99 8.52 2.28
N ASN A 46 22.98 9.86 2.13
CA ASN A 46 23.91 10.55 1.27
C ASN A 46 24.87 11.44 2.08
N PRO A 47 26.16 11.55 1.69
CA PRO A 47 27.14 12.38 2.39
C PRO A 47 26.76 13.86 2.48
N GLU A 48 26.16 14.43 1.44
CA GLU A 48 25.75 15.84 1.39
C GLU A 48 24.66 16.17 2.41
N ASP A 49 23.71 15.26 2.63
CA ASP A 49 22.67 15.39 3.66
C ASP A 49 23.31 15.36 5.05
N ALA A 50 24.24 14.42 5.26
CA ALA A 50 24.96 14.29 6.53
C ALA A 50 25.76 15.55 6.85
N LEU A 51 26.48 16.11 5.87
CA LEU A 51 27.22 17.37 6.00
C LEU A 51 26.29 18.53 6.33
N ARG A 52 25.14 18.65 5.65
CA ARG A 52 24.14 19.69 5.91
C ARG A 52 23.55 19.63 7.32
N HIS A 53 23.51 18.43 7.90
CA HIS A 53 22.85 18.14 9.19
C HIS A 53 23.80 17.78 10.35
N GLY A 54 25.11 18.04 10.18
CA GLY A 54 26.06 18.15 11.29
C GLY A 54 27.40 17.42 11.13
N GLY A 55 27.61 16.62 10.07
CA GLY A 55 28.91 16.04 9.76
C GLY A 55 28.86 14.68 9.05
N PRO A 56 29.97 14.25 8.42
CA PRO A 56 30.04 13.05 7.60
C PRO A 56 29.72 11.76 8.36
N GLN A 57 29.92 11.72 9.68
CA GLN A 57 29.58 10.58 10.54
C GLN A 57 28.08 10.26 10.61
N PHE A 58 27.22 11.17 10.16
CA PHE A 58 25.77 10.94 10.07
C PHE A 58 25.33 10.31 8.74
N CYS A 59 26.25 10.10 7.80
CA CYS A 59 26.05 9.26 6.63
C CYS A 59 26.21 7.79 7.07
N ARG A 60 25.11 7.20 7.55
CA ARG A 60 25.10 5.90 8.21
C ARG A 60 23.71 5.28 8.18
N ASP A 61 23.69 3.96 8.36
CA ASP A 61 22.46 3.20 8.52
C ASP A 61 21.87 3.31 9.94
N ASP A 62 20.56 3.13 10.04
CA ASP A 62 19.83 3.07 11.30
C ASP A 62 18.69 2.06 11.18
N GLN A 63 18.51 1.22 12.21
CA GLN A 63 17.54 0.12 12.18
C GLN A 63 16.09 0.58 12.05
N ASP A 64 15.74 1.77 12.57
CA ASP A 64 14.40 2.34 12.44
C ASP A 64 14.17 2.93 11.05
N VAL A 65 15.20 3.55 10.45
CA VAL A 65 15.18 3.98 9.03
C VAL A 65 14.98 2.78 8.12
N ASP A 66 15.78 1.72 8.28
CA ASP A 66 15.66 0.51 7.47
C ASP A 66 14.30 -0.16 7.63
N ARG A 67 13.72 -0.08 8.83
CA ARG A 67 12.36 -0.58 9.09
C ARG A 67 11.31 0.20 8.31
N CYS A 68 11.43 1.53 8.25
CA CYS A 68 10.54 2.35 7.44
C CYS A 68 10.69 2.02 5.95
N LEU A 69 11.92 1.85 5.48
CA LEU A 69 12.21 1.47 4.09
C LEU A 69 11.64 0.09 3.74
N ARG A 70 11.77 -0.91 4.63
CA ARG A 70 11.17 -2.24 4.41
C ARG A 70 9.63 -2.19 4.41
N ALA A 71 9.03 -1.37 5.28
CA ALA A 71 7.58 -1.18 5.27
C ALA A 71 7.12 -0.56 3.95
N HIS A 72 7.78 0.50 3.50
CA HIS A 72 7.47 1.17 2.23
C HIS A 72 7.72 0.25 1.03
N ARG A 73 8.82 -0.52 1.02
CA ARG A 73 9.09 -1.50 -0.04
C ARG A 73 8.00 -2.57 -0.11
N ASN A 74 7.57 -3.09 1.03
CA ASN A 74 6.48 -4.06 1.03
C ASN A 74 5.15 -3.45 0.57
N ASP A 75 4.91 -2.17 0.84
CA ASP A 75 3.78 -1.45 0.24
C ASP A 75 3.89 -1.39 -1.28
N MET A 76 5.06 -1.08 -1.85
CA MET A 76 5.27 -1.12 -3.30
C MET A 76 5.01 -2.52 -3.88
N GLU A 77 5.52 -3.56 -3.24
CA GLU A 77 5.36 -4.97 -3.64
C GLU A 77 3.89 -5.46 -3.62
N THR A 78 2.98 -4.77 -2.92
CA THR A 78 1.60 -5.26 -2.70
C THR A 78 0.53 -4.30 -3.16
N ILE A 79 0.67 -3.00 -2.86
CA ILE A 79 -0.28 -1.97 -3.24
C ILE A 79 -0.20 -1.73 -4.75
N TYR A 80 0.98 -1.70 -5.38
CA TYR A 80 1.05 -1.47 -6.83
C TYR A 80 0.34 -2.57 -7.64
N PRO A 81 0.54 -3.87 -7.36
CA PRO A 81 -0.29 -4.92 -7.95
C PRO A 81 -1.78 -4.72 -7.66
N PHE A 82 -2.16 -4.35 -6.44
CA PHE A 82 -3.57 -4.09 -6.11
C PHE A 82 -4.17 -2.94 -6.93
N LEU A 83 -3.43 -1.86 -7.17
CA LEU A 83 -3.90 -0.75 -8.02
C LEU A 83 -4.23 -1.23 -9.42
N PHE A 84 -3.41 -2.11 -9.99
CA PHE A 84 -3.67 -2.71 -11.30
C PHE A 84 -4.84 -3.70 -11.25
N LEU A 85 -4.76 -4.71 -10.38
CA LEU A 85 -5.74 -5.79 -10.30
C LEU A 85 -7.13 -5.27 -9.94
N GLY A 86 -7.23 -4.38 -8.95
CA GLY A 86 -8.51 -3.81 -8.51
C GLY A 86 -9.17 -2.92 -9.58
N LEU A 87 -8.36 -2.20 -10.37
CA LEU A 87 -8.87 -1.40 -11.48
C LEU A 87 -9.46 -2.31 -12.56
N VAL A 88 -8.71 -3.30 -13.05
CA VAL A 88 -9.18 -4.25 -14.07
C VAL A 88 -10.40 -5.01 -13.56
N TYR A 89 -10.33 -5.53 -12.33
CA TYR A 89 -11.43 -6.25 -11.69
C TYR A 89 -12.72 -5.42 -11.59
N SER A 90 -12.62 -4.10 -11.39
CA SER A 90 -13.79 -3.21 -11.35
C SER A 90 -14.58 -3.17 -12.67
N PHE A 91 -13.94 -3.49 -13.80
CA PHE A 91 -14.56 -3.55 -15.12
C PHE A 91 -15.07 -4.94 -15.52
N LEU A 92 -14.79 -5.99 -14.73
CA LEU A 92 -15.29 -7.36 -14.96
C LEU A 92 -16.75 -7.55 -14.52
N GLN A 93 -17.47 -6.46 -14.23
CA GLN A 93 -18.83 -6.47 -13.70
C GLN A 93 -19.02 -7.42 -12.51
N PRO A 94 -18.14 -7.37 -11.48
CA PRO A 94 -18.27 -8.25 -10.33
C PRO A 94 -19.51 -7.89 -9.51
N ASN A 95 -19.95 -8.83 -8.67
CA ASN A 95 -20.95 -8.53 -7.65
C ASN A 95 -20.46 -7.37 -6.75
N PRO A 96 -21.25 -6.28 -6.58
CA PRO A 96 -20.78 -5.09 -5.85
C PRO A 96 -20.37 -5.35 -4.40
N PHE A 97 -21.15 -6.15 -3.67
CA PHE A 97 -20.85 -6.50 -2.29
C PHE A 97 -19.52 -7.27 -2.19
N VAL A 98 -19.32 -8.26 -3.07
CA VAL A 98 -18.09 -9.05 -3.11
C VAL A 98 -16.89 -8.14 -3.42
N ALA A 99 -17.01 -7.24 -4.39
CA ALA A 99 -15.95 -6.30 -4.73
C ALA A 99 -15.60 -5.36 -3.57
N HIS A 100 -16.59 -4.81 -2.87
CA HIS A 100 -16.38 -3.99 -1.68
C HIS A 100 -15.62 -4.75 -0.60
N VAL A 101 -15.99 -6.01 -0.33
CA VAL A 101 -15.27 -6.85 0.63
C VAL A 101 -13.81 -7.07 0.21
N HIS A 102 -13.54 -7.32 -1.07
CA HIS A 102 -12.16 -7.45 -1.57
C HIS A 102 -11.34 -6.18 -1.30
N PHE A 103 -11.86 -5.02 -1.69
CA PHE A 103 -11.14 -3.75 -1.53
C PHE A 103 -10.95 -3.37 -0.05
N LEU A 104 -11.97 -3.59 0.78
CA LEU A 104 -11.90 -3.32 2.22
C LEU A 104 -10.90 -4.24 2.94
N LEU A 105 -10.87 -5.53 2.59
CA LEU A 105 -9.91 -6.47 3.17
C LEU A 105 -8.46 -6.09 2.82
N VAL A 106 -8.20 -5.70 1.57
CA VAL A 106 -6.89 -5.19 1.18
C VAL A 106 -6.58 -3.91 1.97
N PHE A 107 -7.48 -2.94 1.97
CA PHE A 107 -7.28 -1.67 2.66
C PHE A 107 -6.95 -1.87 4.15
N LEU A 108 -7.82 -2.56 4.89
CA LEU A 108 -7.64 -2.80 6.32
C LEU A 108 -6.40 -3.64 6.60
N GLY A 109 -6.17 -4.71 5.83
CA GLY A 109 -4.98 -5.55 5.98
C GLY A 109 -3.68 -4.76 5.78
N ARG A 110 -3.62 -3.87 4.79
CA ARG A 110 -2.46 -3.00 4.55
C ARG A 110 -2.28 -1.90 5.60
N MET A 111 -3.38 -1.36 6.14
CA MET A 111 -3.32 -0.43 7.28
C MET A 111 -2.74 -1.11 8.52
N VAL A 112 -3.29 -2.28 8.90
CA VAL A 112 -2.81 -3.08 10.03
C VAL A 112 -1.37 -3.53 9.81
N HIS A 113 -1.00 -3.94 8.59
CA HIS A 113 0.36 -4.32 8.25
C HIS A 113 1.35 -3.17 8.52
N THR A 114 1.03 -1.95 8.06
CA THR A 114 1.89 -0.77 8.26
C THR A 114 2.04 -0.44 9.74
N VAL A 115 0.94 -0.43 10.51
CA VAL A 115 0.94 -0.19 11.95
C VAL A 115 1.77 -1.26 12.68
N ALA A 116 1.58 -2.54 12.34
CA ALA A 116 2.33 -3.63 12.93
C ALA A 116 3.83 -3.56 12.62
N TYR A 117 4.18 -3.13 11.41
CA TYR A 117 5.58 -2.99 10.99
C TYR A 117 6.30 -1.88 11.75
N LEU A 118 5.74 -0.66 11.70
CA LEU A 118 6.36 0.53 12.29
C LEU A 118 6.24 0.54 13.82
N GLY A 119 5.13 0.04 14.36
CA GLY A 119 4.89 -0.10 15.80
C GLY A 119 5.61 -1.28 16.46
N LYS A 120 6.41 -2.05 15.70
CA LYS A 120 7.20 -3.21 16.20
C LYS A 120 6.33 -4.21 16.97
N LEU A 121 5.09 -4.44 16.51
CA LEU A 121 4.17 -5.34 17.19
C LEU A 121 4.67 -6.78 17.15
N ARG A 122 4.28 -7.59 18.15
CA ARG A 122 4.67 -8.99 18.25
C ARG A 122 4.23 -9.80 17.03
N ALA A 123 5.07 -10.76 16.64
CA ALA A 123 4.66 -11.77 15.67
C ALA A 123 3.47 -12.59 16.22
N PRO A 124 2.56 -13.07 15.35
CA PRO A 124 2.59 -13.03 13.89
C PRO A 124 1.75 -11.90 13.26
N ILE A 125 1.38 -10.85 14.01
CA ILE A 125 0.37 -9.85 13.58
C ILE A 125 0.65 -9.27 12.19
N ARG A 126 1.89 -8.82 11.95
CA ARG A 126 2.31 -8.29 10.65
C ARG A 126 2.13 -9.33 9.53
N SER A 127 2.61 -10.55 9.74
CA SER A 127 2.55 -11.60 8.73
C SER A 127 1.10 -12.01 8.42
N LEU A 128 0.24 -12.07 9.44
CA LEU A 128 -1.18 -12.37 9.25
C LEU A 128 -1.88 -11.26 8.46
N ALA A 129 -1.63 -9.99 8.80
CA ALA A 129 -2.20 -8.85 8.07
C ALA A 129 -1.75 -8.83 6.60
N TYR A 130 -0.48 -9.18 6.33
CA TYR A 130 0.02 -9.36 4.97
C TYR A 130 -0.76 -10.47 4.24
N THR A 131 -0.84 -11.67 4.81
CA THR A 131 -1.51 -12.81 4.16
C THR A 131 -2.98 -12.51 3.89
N LEU A 132 -3.71 -11.94 4.84
CA LEU A 132 -5.12 -11.59 4.67
C LEU A 132 -5.33 -10.55 3.57
N ALA A 133 -4.42 -9.57 3.43
CA ALA A 133 -4.49 -8.58 2.34
C ALA A 133 -4.17 -9.20 0.97
N GLN A 134 -3.40 -10.29 0.90
CA GLN A 134 -3.06 -10.94 -0.37
C GLN A 134 -4.17 -11.84 -0.91
N LEU A 135 -5.06 -12.38 -0.06
CA LEU A 135 -6.14 -13.27 -0.51
C LEU A 135 -7.08 -12.60 -1.54
N PRO A 136 -7.57 -11.36 -1.33
CA PRO A 136 -8.35 -10.67 -2.35
C PRO A 136 -7.56 -10.41 -3.63
N CYS A 137 -6.26 -10.08 -3.53
CA CYS A 137 -5.41 -9.86 -4.70
C CYS A 137 -5.28 -11.14 -5.54
N ALA A 138 -5.04 -12.29 -4.90
CA ALA A 138 -4.98 -13.57 -5.59
C ALA A 138 -6.33 -13.93 -6.25
N SER A 139 -7.45 -13.71 -5.52
CA SER A 139 -8.80 -13.89 -6.05
C SER A 139 -9.06 -13.05 -7.31
N MET A 140 -8.77 -11.75 -7.27
CA MET A 140 -8.94 -10.86 -8.42
C MET A 140 -8.04 -11.29 -9.59
N ALA A 141 -6.78 -11.67 -9.33
CA ALA A 141 -5.87 -12.13 -10.37
C ALA A 141 -6.39 -13.39 -11.09
N LEU A 142 -6.88 -14.38 -10.34
CA LEU A 142 -7.46 -15.60 -10.93
C LEU A 142 -8.69 -15.30 -11.78
N GLN A 143 -9.57 -14.41 -11.31
CA GLN A 143 -10.75 -13.99 -12.08
C GLN A 143 -10.35 -13.25 -13.35
N ILE A 144 -9.37 -12.35 -13.29
CA ILE A 144 -8.84 -11.65 -14.48
C ILE A 144 -8.24 -12.64 -15.48
N VAL A 145 -7.46 -13.63 -15.01
CA VAL A 145 -6.88 -14.66 -15.89
C VAL A 145 -7.96 -15.48 -16.56
N TRP A 146 -8.97 -15.94 -15.82
CA TRP A 146 -10.10 -16.69 -16.37
C TRP A 146 -10.86 -15.88 -17.43
N GLU A 147 -11.15 -14.62 -17.11
CA GLU A 147 -11.85 -13.70 -17.99
C GLU A 147 -11.05 -13.36 -19.25
N ALA A 148 -9.74 -13.19 -19.15
CA ALA A 148 -8.89 -12.99 -20.32
C ALA A 148 -8.80 -14.26 -21.19
N ALA A 149 -8.60 -15.42 -20.57
CA ALA A 149 -8.42 -16.69 -21.26
C ALA A 149 -9.66 -17.13 -22.06
N ARG A 150 -10.87 -16.85 -21.58
CA ARG A 150 -12.12 -17.21 -22.29
C ARG A 150 -12.41 -16.33 -23.53
N HIS A 151 -11.66 -15.24 -23.72
CA HIS A 151 -11.80 -14.33 -24.86
C HIS A 151 -10.62 -14.45 -25.86
N LEU A 152 -9.69 -15.38 -25.63
CA LEU A 152 -8.66 -15.81 -26.59
C LEU A 152 -9.18 -16.99 -27.42
#